data_AF-A0A251T5M0-F1
#
_entry.id   AF-A0A251T5M0-F1
#
_cell.length_a   1.000
_cell.length_b   1.000
_cell.length_c   1.000
_cell.angle_alpha   90.00
_cell.angle_beta   90.00
_cell.angle_gamma   90.00
#
_symmetry.space_group_name_H-M   'P 1'
#
loop_
_entity.id
_entity.type
_entity.pdbx_description
1 polymer ?
#
loop_
_entity_poly.entity_id
_entity_poly.type
_entity_poly.pdbx_seq_one_letter_code
_entity_poly.pdbx_strand_id
1 'polypeptide(L)'
;MLLILLGTFKCVLANIFLAKSTLLDIDDADKNDQLAVVEYIDDIYAHYKKQEILSCVRPSYMSQHRDITDRMRGLLIDWLIEEQVHYKFELMEETLYLTVNLIDWFLSCRPVVRKNLQLVGITAMLLACKYEEVTVPIVKFLIKLT
;
A
#
# COMPACT_ATOMS: atom_id res chain seq x y z
N MET A 1 -1.13 -11.28 -2.03
CA MET A 1 -1.22 -10.06 -1.20
C MET A 1 0.11 -9.74 -0.51
N LEU A 2 0.73 -10.72 0.17
CA LEU A 2 2.11 -10.62 0.70
C LEU A 2 3.18 -10.10 -0.30
N LEU A 3 2.95 -10.23 -1.61
CA LEU A 3 3.89 -9.81 -2.64
C LEU A 3 3.87 -8.31 -2.97
N ILE A 4 2.80 -7.58 -2.62
CA ILE A 4 2.74 -6.13 -2.85
C ILE A 4 3.60 -5.39 -1.82
N LEU A 5 3.77 -5.96 -0.62
CA LEU A 5 4.59 -5.37 0.45
C LEU A 5 6.06 -5.67 0.34
N LEU A 6 6.40 -6.82 -0.25
CA LEU A 6 7.77 -7.10 -0.65
C LEU A 6 8.21 -6.25 -1.83
N GLY A 7 7.31 -5.60 -2.59
CA GLY A 7 7.67 -4.75 -3.72
C GLY A 7 8.38 -3.46 -3.29
N THR A 8 7.86 -2.77 -2.27
CA THR A 8 8.49 -1.55 -1.74
C THR A 8 9.78 -1.85 -0.97
N PHE A 9 9.87 -3.00 -0.29
CA PHE A 9 11.12 -3.45 0.37
C PHE A 9 12.14 -4.10 -0.60
N LYS A 10 11.72 -4.68 -1.73
CA LYS A 10 12.65 -5.19 -2.76
C LYS A 10 13.34 -4.10 -3.55
N CYS A 11 12.92 -2.83 -3.47
CA CYS A 11 13.68 -1.74 -4.08
C CYS A 11 15.12 -1.61 -3.50
N VAL A 12 15.37 -2.14 -2.29
CA VAL A 12 16.72 -2.26 -1.70
C VAL A 12 17.44 -3.55 -2.12
N LEU A 13 16.71 -4.59 -2.54
CA LEU A 13 17.28 -5.91 -2.93
C LEU A 13 17.26 -6.17 -4.45
N ALA A 14 16.73 -5.26 -5.26
CA ALA A 14 16.53 -5.42 -6.70
C ALA A 14 17.82 -5.60 -7.51
N ASN A 15 18.99 -5.34 -6.92
CA ASN A 15 20.29 -5.65 -7.54
C ASN A 15 20.73 -7.11 -7.39
N ILE A 16 19.99 -7.97 -6.69
CA ILE A 16 20.38 -9.38 -6.49
C ILE A 16 19.67 -10.34 -7.46
N PHE A 17 18.49 -10.00 -8.00
CA PHE A 17 17.66 -10.95 -8.75
C PHE A 17 17.86 -10.95 -10.28
N LEU A 18 18.80 -10.16 -10.82
CA LEU A 18 19.11 -10.06 -12.25
C LEU A 18 20.22 -11.01 -12.73
N ALA A 19 20.54 -12.09 -12.01
CA ALA A 19 21.48 -13.11 -12.45
C ALA A 19 20.78 -14.46 -12.62
N LYS A 20 20.12 -14.65 -13.77
CA LYS A 20 19.50 -15.93 -14.16
C LYS A 20 20.57 -16.90 -14.67
N SER A 21 21.31 -17.54 -13.76
CA SER A 21 21.98 -18.83 -13.99
C SER A 21 22.54 -19.34 -12.64
N THR A 22 22.00 -20.47 -12.16
CA THR A 22 22.26 -21.15 -10.86
C THR A 22 21.52 -20.64 -9.61
N LEU A 23 20.23 -20.32 -9.71
CA LEU A 23 19.40 -20.10 -8.51
C LEU A 23 18.62 -21.38 -8.20
N LEU A 24 18.73 -21.85 -6.95
CA LEU A 24 17.91 -22.91 -6.37
C LEU A 24 16.43 -22.52 -6.49
N ASP A 25 15.59 -23.45 -6.96
CA ASP A 25 14.13 -23.29 -6.97
C ASP A 25 13.64 -23.29 -5.52
N ILE A 26 13.28 -22.11 -5.00
CA ILE A 26 12.89 -21.92 -3.60
C ILE A 26 11.49 -22.52 -3.36
N ASP A 27 10.70 -22.68 -4.42
CA ASP A 27 9.30 -23.13 -4.37
C ASP A 27 9.20 -24.66 -4.58
N ASP A 28 10.32 -25.38 -4.77
CA ASP A 28 10.35 -26.83 -4.98
C ASP A 28 9.76 -27.62 -3.80
N ALA A 29 9.97 -27.10 -2.58
CA ALA A 29 9.44 -27.70 -1.34
C ALA A 29 7.90 -27.64 -1.26
N ASP A 30 7.28 -26.68 -1.93
CA ASP A 30 5.85 -26.37 -1.82
C ASP A 30 5.02 -26.96 -2.98
N LYS A 31 5.65 -27.67 -3.93
CA LYS A 31 4.98 -28.26 -5.11
C LYS A 31 3.81 -29.20 -4.76
N ASN A 32 3.85 -29.83 -3.60
CA ASN A 32 2.80 -30.74 -3.14
C ASN A 32 1.71 -30.04 -2.31
N ASP A 33 1.89 -28.76 -1.97
CA ASP A 33 0.87 -27.96 -1.28
C ASP A 33 -0.07 -27.31 -2.29
N GLN A 34 -1.32 -27.79 -2.31
CA GLN A 34 -2.36 -27.22 -3.16
C GLN A 34 -2.69 -25.76 -2.83
N LEU A 35 -2.40 -25.31 -1.60
CA LEU A 35 -2.59 -23.92 -1.17
C LEU A 35 -1.44 -22.99 -1.59
N ALA A 36 -0.28 -23.54 -1.93
CA ALA A 36 0.87 -22.77 -2.40
C ALA A 36 0.72 -22.34 -3.86
N VAL A 37 -0.10 -23.06 -4.64
CA VAL A 37 -0.52 -22.64 -6.00
C VAL A 37 0.70 -22.37 -6.90
N VAL A 38 1.73 -23.22 -6.76
CA VAL A 38 3.07 -23.05 -7.35
C VAL A 38 3.05 -22.88 -8.86
N GLU A 39 2.09 -23.51 -9.54
CA GLU A 39 1.93 -23.46 -10.99
C GLU A 39 1.59 -22.06 -11.55
N TYR A 40 1.05 -21.15 -10.73
CA TYR A 40 0.71 -19.78 -11.16
C TYR A 40 1.72 -18.74 -10.69
N ILE A 41 2.76 -19.13 -9.95
CA ILE A 41 3.69 -18.20 -9.31
C ILE A 41 4.32 -17.25 -10.34
N ASP A 42 4.79 -17.79 -11.47
CA ASP A 42 5.41 -17.00 -12.54
C ASP A 42 4.43 -15.96 -13.14
N ASP A 43 3.18 -16.36 -13.39
CA ASP A 43 2.14 -15.48 -13.93
C ASP A 43 1.72 -14.41 -12.93
N ILE A 44 1.59 -14.78 -11.66
CA ILE A 44 1.28 -13.88 -10.54
C ILE A 44 2.39 -12.83 -10.41
N TYR A 45 3.66 -13.25 -10.42
CA TYR A 45 4.79 -12.32 -10.37
C TYR A 45 4.86 -11.42 -11.59
N ALA A 46 4.68 -11.97 -12.80
CA ALA A 46 4.65 -11.19 -14.03
C ALA A 46 3.53 -10.13 -14.00
N HIS A 47 2.35 -10.50 -13.51
CA HIS A 47 1.23 -9.60 -13.32
C HIS A 47 1.57 -8.48 -12.32
N TYR A 48 2.05 -8.82 -11.12
CA TYR A 48 2.36 -7.83 -10.09
C TYR A 48 3.47 -6.86 -10.51
N LYS A 49 4.52 -7.36 -11.16
CA LYS A 49 5.60 -6.53 -11.70
C LYS A 49 5.09 -5.51 -12.73
N LYS A 50 4.11 -5.91 -13.55
CA LYS A 50 3.45 -4.99 -14.49
C LYS A 50 2.59 -3.96 -13.75
N GLN A 51 1.84 -4.38 -12.73
CA GLN A 51 0.99 -3.49 -11.95
C GLN A 51 1.78 -2.45 -11.16
N GLU A 52 2.95 -2.81 -10.62
CA GLU A 52 3.84 -1.91 -9.88
C GLU A 52 4.17 -0.64 -10.68
N ILE A 53 4.48 -0.79 -11.97
CA ILE A 53 4.79 0.34 -12.86
C ILE A 53 3.55 1.21 -13.10
N LEU A 54 2.36 0.60 -13.17
CA LEU A 54 1.11 1.30 -13.44
C LEU A 54 0.55 2.03 -12.21
N SER A 55 0.81 1.50 -11.01
CA SER A 55 0.36 2.09 -9.74
C SER A 55 1.30 3.19 -9.24
N CYS A 56 2.53 3.29 -9.77
CA CYS A 56 3.47 4.32 -9.39
C CYS A 56 2.94 5.74 -9.66
N VAL A 57 2.80 6.51 -8.59
CA VAL A 57 2.52 7.95 -8.64
C VAL A 57 3.78 8.71 -9.03
N ARG A 58 3.64 9.74 -9.88
CA ARG A 58 4.77 10.60 -10.26
C ARG A 58 5.38 11.25 -9.02
N PRO A 59 6.69 11.14 -8.75
CA PRO A 59 7.31 11.69 -7.53
C PRO A 59 7.11 13.20 -7.33
N SER A 60 6.90 13.95 -8.42
CA SER A 60 6.73 15.41 -8.38
C SER A 60 5.28 15.86 -8.15
N TYR A 61 4.32 14.97 -7.90
CA TYR A 61 2.91 15.34 -7.70
C TYR A 61 2.70 16.38 -6.60
N MET A 62 3.50 16.36 -5.54
CA MET A 62 3.41 17.35 -4.45
C MET A 62 3.76 18.77 -4.88
N SER A 63 4.59 18.94 -5.92
CA SER A 63 4.93 20.28 -6.46
C SER A 63 3.73 21.01 -7.08
N GLN A 64 2.64 20.30 -7.38
CA GLN A 64 1.42 20.87 -7.94
C GLN A 64 0.50 21.48 -6.87
N HIS A 65 0.74 21.16 -5.58
CA HIS A 65 -0.06 21.65 -4.47
C HIS A 65 0.55 22.93 -3.89
N ARG A 66 -0.28 23.96 -3.68
CA ARG A 66 0.15 25.21 -3.02
C ARG A 66 -0.04 25.18 -1.50
N ASP A 67 -1.03 24.41 -1.03
CA ASP A 67 -1.49 24.41 0.36
C ASP A 67 -1.04 23.17 1.16
N ILE A 68 -0.41 22.20 0.51
CA ILE A 68 0.03 20.92 1.09
C ILE A 68 1.51 20.74 0.78
N THR A 69 2.25 20.22 1.77
CA THR A 69 3.68 19.91 1.68
C THR A 69 3.93 18.43 1.96
N ASP A 70 5.08 17.91 1.53
CA ASP A 70 5.50 16.53 1.84
C ASP A 70 5.51 16.25 3.35
N ARG A 71 5.87 17.26 4.15
CA ARG A 71 5.82 17.16 5.62
C ARG A 71 4.40 16.95 6.13
N MET A 72 3.40 17.62 5.55
CA MET A 72 2.00 17.43 5.95
C MET A 72 1.47 16.06 5.56
N ARG A 73 1.93 15.50 4.43
CA ARG A 73 1.67 14.10 4.07
C ARG A 73 2.27 13.15 5.10
N GLY A 74 3.54 13.36 5.50
CA GLY A 74 4.18 12.57 6.55
C GLY A 74 3.40 12.60 7.86
N LEU A 75 3.04 13.80 8.34
CA LEU A 75 2.23 13.97 9.55
C LEU A 75 0.85 13.32 9.45
N LEU A 76 0.22 13.31 8.27
CA LEU A 76 -1.05 12.59 8.06
C LEU A 76 -0.85 11.08 8.22
N ILE A 77 0.21 10.53 7.62
CA ILE A 77 0.51 9.09 7.68
C ILE A 77 0.86 8.67 9.11
N ASP A 78 1.74 9.42 9.78
CA ASP A 78 2.09 9.19 11.18
C ASP A 78 0.84 9.22 12.06
N TRP A 79 -0.05 10.19 11.85
CA TRP A 79 -1.31 10.28 12.58
C TRP A 79 -2.28 9.12 12.28
N LEU A 80 -2.33 8.61 11.05
CA LEU A 80 -3.14 7.42 10.72
C LEU A 80 -2.60 6.14 11.41
N ILE A 81 -1.28 6.06 11.60
CA ILE A 81 -0.59 4.95 12.28
C ILE A 81 -0.76 5.05 13.81
N GLU A 82 -0.41 6.20 14.40
CA GLU A 82 -0.31 6.41 15.84
C GLU A 82 -1.67 6.70 16.50
N GLU A 83 -2.50 7.56 15.90
CA GLU A 83 -3.62 8.19 16.61
C GLU A 83 -4.99 7.58 16.30
N GLN A 84 -5.17 6.78 15.23
CA GLN A 84 -6.54 6.40 14.82
C GLN A 84 -6.86 4.92 14.55
N VAL A 85 -6.04 4.12 13.85
CA VAL A 85 -6.60 2.88 13.30
C VAL A 85 -5.70 1.64 13.34
N HIS A 86 -4.42 1.75 12.99
CA HIS A 86 -3.63 0.53 12.74
C HIS A 86 -3.37 -0.28 14.01
N TYR A 87 -2.76 0.33 15.03
CA TYR A 87 -2.49 -0.35 16.31
C TYR A 87 -3.74 -0.62 17.15
N LYS A 88 -4.79 0.21 17.00
CA LYS A 88 -6.01 0.10 17.82
C LYS A 88 -6.99 -0.95 17.30
N PHE A 89 -7.01 -1.19 15.99
CA PHE A 89 -7.87 -2.19 15.36
C PHE A 89 -7.08 -3.41 14.87
N GLU A 90 -5.79 -3.49 15.19
CA GLU A 90 -4.90 -4.59 14.79
C GLU A 90 -4.99 -4.90 13.29
N LEU A 91 -5.03 -3.84 12.47
CA LEU A 91 -5.16 -3.97 11.03
C LEU A 91 -3.92 -4.63 10.42
N MET A 92 -4.11 -5.28 9.27
CA MET A 92 -3.01 -5.80 8.49
C MET A 92 -2.12 -4.65 8.01
N GLU A 93 -0.81 -4.89 7.90
CA GLU A 93 0.12 -3.89 7.38
C GLU A 93 -0.25 -3.55 5.92
N GLU A 94 -0.72 -4.54 5.16
CA GLU A 94 -1.23 -4.42 3.79
C GLU A 94 -2.27 -3.31 3.65
N THR A 95 -3.18 -3.21 4.61
CA THR A 95 -4.21 -2.17 4.66
C THR A 95 -3.60 -0.77 4.75
N LEU A 96 -2.53 -0.60 5.54
CA LEU A 96 -1.81 0.67 5.65
C LEU A 96 -1.11 1.03 4.34
N TYR A 97 -0.41 0.08 3.72
CA TYR A 97 0.29 0.34 2.46
C TYR A 97 -0.67 0.68 1.32
N LEU A 98 -1.82 -0.01 1.25
CA LEU A 98 -2.89 0.31 0.32
C LEU A 98 -3.45 1.71 0.58
N THR A 99 -3.63 2.08 1.84
CA THR A 99 -4.08 3.42 2.24
C THR A 99 -3.13 4.51 1.75
N VAL A 100 -1.83 4.35 1.98
CA VAL A 100 -0.81 5.32 1.54
C VAL A 100 -0.83 5.46 0.01
N ASN A 101 -0.89 4.33 -0.71
CA ASN A 101 -0.96 4.35 -2.17
C ASN A 101 -2.23 5.07 -2.68
N LEU A 102 -3.38 4.85 -2.05
CA LEU A 102 -4.64 5.54 -2.39
C LEU A 102 -4.56 7.05 -2.13
N ILE A 103 -3.95 7.47 -1.02
CA ILE A 103 -3.73 8.89 -0.70
C ILE A 103 -2.86 9.54 -1.78
N ASP A 104 -1.74 8.92 -2.13
CA ASP A 104 -0.80 9.45 -3.12
C ASP A 104 -1.43 9.54 -4.50
N TRP A 105 -2.15 8.50 -4.89
CA TRP A 105 -2.86 8.47 -6.16
C TRP A 105 -3.89 9.60 -6.22
N PHE A 106 -4.69 9.79 -5.16
CA PHE A 106 -5.69 10.85 -5.11
C PHE A 106 -5.06 12.24 -5.16
N LEU A 107 -3.99 12.47 -4.40
CA LEU A 107 -3.26 13.75 -4.41
C LEU A 107 -2.57 14.01 -5.76
N SER A 108 -2.26 12.97 -6.54
CA SER A 108 -1.72 13.14 -7.89
C SER A 108 -2.75 13.57 -8.92
N CYS A 109 -4.03 13.26 -8.69
CA CYS A 109 -5.12 13.56 -9.61
C CYS A 109 -5.86 14.85 -9.25
N ARG A 110 -5.92 15.21 -7.96
CA ARG A 110 -6.75 16.32 -7.47
C ARG A 110 -5.97 17.23 -6.51
N PRO A 111 -5.98 18.56 -6.72
CA PRO A 111 -5.49 19.49 -5.73
C PRO A 111 -6.41 19.48 -4.50
N VAL A 112 -5.83 19.42 -3.31
CA VAL A 112 -6.56 19.36 -2.05
C VAL A 112 -6.13 20.52 -1.17
N VAL A 113 -7.07 21.07 -0.41
CA VAL A 113 -6.79 22.09 0.62
C VAL A 113 -6.46 21.41 1.94
N ARG A 114 -5.54 22.01 2.72
CA ARG A 114 -5.09 21.49 4.03
C ARG A 114 -6.21 20.96 4.93
N LYS A 115 -7.32 21.69 5.04
CA LYS A 115 -8.47 21.32 5.89
C LYS A 115 -9.15 20.00 5.51
N ASN A 116 -9.01 19.58 4.25
CA ASN A 116 -9.62 18.35 3.74
C ASN A 116 -8.63 17.17 3.73
N LEU A 117 -7.36 17.40 4.09
CA LEU A 117 -6.31 16.37 4.01
C LEU A 117 -6.58 15.19 4.94
N GLN A 118 -7.07 15.45 6.17
CA GLN A 118 -7.47 14.40 7.10
C GLN A 118 -8.67 13.60 6.58
N LEU A 119 -9.65 14.27 5.96
CA LEU A 119 -10.81 13.60 5.37
C LEU A 119 -10.40 12.64 4.24
N VAL A 120 -9.43 13.06 3.41
CA VAL A 120 -8.85 12.18 2.37
C VAL A 120 -8.18 10.97 3.01
N GLY A 121 -7.37 11.16 4.05
CA GLY A 121 -6.70 10.07 4.77
C GLY A 121 -7.68 9.04 5.36
N ILE A 122 -8.71 9.50 6.07
CA ILE A 122 -9.74 8.62 6.66
C ILE A 122 -10.53 7.88 5.57
N THR A 123 -10.89 8.57 4.48
CA THR A 123 -11.64 7.96 3.38
C THR A 123 -10.81 6.89 2.66
N ALA A 124 -9.52 7.16 2.43
CA ALA A 124 -8.59 6.20 1.86
C ALA A 124 -8.41 4.97 2.76
N MET A 125 -8.26 5.18 4.08
CA MET A 125 -8.16 4.09 5.06
C MET A 125 -9.42 3.22 5.07
N LEU A 126 -10.61 3.83 5.05
CA LEU A 126 -11.87 3.10 4.99
C LEU A 126 -11.99 2.26 3.70
N LEU A 127 -11.51 2.79 2.58
CA LEU A 127 -11.51 2.06 1.31
C LEU A 127 -10.54 0.87 1.35
N ALA A 128 -9.34 1.06 1.90
CA ALA A 128 -8.37 -0.01 2.07
C ALA A 128 -8.89 -1.10 3.02
N CYS A 129 -9.51 -0.73 4.14
CA CYS A 129 -10.11 -1.69 5.07
C CYS A 129 -11.21 -2.52 4.38
N LYS A 130 -12.04 -1.91 3.53
CA LYS A 130 -13.06 -2.64 2.75
C LYS A 130 -12.48 -3.62 1.73
N TYR A 131 -11.26 -3.38 1.28
CA TYR A 131 -10.61 -4.19 0.28
C TYR A 131 -9.86 -5.36 0.92
N GLU A 132 -9.18 -5.11 2.02
CA GLU A 132 -8.23 -6.03 2.62
C GLU A 132 -8.78 -6.78 3.83
N GLU A 133 -9.57 -6.10 4.67
CA GLU A 133 -10.01 -6.64 5.96
C GLU A 133 -11.31 -7.41 5.83
N VAL A 134 -11.40 -8.54 6.55
CA VAL A 134 -12.64 -9.34 6.63
C VAL A 134 -13.72 -8.57 7.38
N THR A 135 -13.33 -7.79 8.39
CA THR A 135 -14.26 -6.97 9.20
C THR A 135 -13.84 -5.52 9.16
N VAL A 136 -14.66 -4.70 8.51
CA VAL A 136 -14.37 -3.27 8.34
C VAL A 136 -14.74 -2.51 9.62
N PRO A 137 -13.84 -1.67 10.18
CA PRO A 137 -14.16 -0.85 11.33
C PRO A 137 -15.30 0.14 11.02
N ILE A 138 -16.22 0.30 11.98
CA ILE A 138 -17.45 1.08 11.78
C ILE A 138 -17.13 2.56 11.56
N VAL A 139 -17.62 3.13 10.45
CA VAL A 139 -17.43 4.53 10.02
C VAL A 139 -17.73 5.56 11.12
N LYS A 140 -18.67 5.25 12.02
CA LYS A 140 -19.02 6.12 13.17
C LYS A 140 -17.86 6.36 14.14
N PHE A 141 -16.88 5.47 14.20
CA PHE A 141 -15.70 5.65 15.04
C PHE A 141 -14.72 6.65 14.41
N LEU A 142 -14.55 6.58 13.09
CA LEU A 142 -13.64 7.43 12.31
C LEU A 142 -14.09 8.89 12.24
N ILE A 143 -15.41 9.15 12.22
CA ILE A 143 -15.95 10.53 12.16
C ILE A 143 -15.85 11.24 13.52
N LYS A 144 -15.78 10.50 14.63
CA LYS A 144 -15.76 11.06 16.01
C LYS A 144 -14.43 11.73 16.38
N LEU A 145 -13.53 11.80 15.42
CA LEU A 145 -12.09 11.93 15.54
C LEU A 145 -11.54 13.07 14.65
N THR A 146 -12.43 13.70 13.87
CA THR A 146 -12.29 14.98 13.15
C THR A 146 -13.07 16.07 13.87
#